data_AF-W7TVS1-F1
#
_entry.id   AF-W7TVS1-F1
#
_cell.length_a   1.000
_cell.length_b   1.000
_cell.length_c   1.000
_cell.angle_alpha   90.00
_cell.angle_beta   90.00
_cell.angle_gamma   90.00
#
_symmetry.space_group_name_H-M   'P 1'
#
loop_
_entity.id
_entity.type
_entity.pdbx_description
1 polymer ?
#
loop_
_entity_poly.entity_id
_entity_poly.type
_entity_poly.pdbx_seq_one_letter_code
_entity_poly.pdbx_strand_id
1 'polypeptide(L)'
;MAKKQEDARSDAPGETSDKSNLSPNGPSSDPSARETSTQSLSVDTTPSSSTAALSSSSAKKFSARLQDIRTSASKVQPLTNAQKRGFYFKAEMLWQAVQDGLPADDPDHDSLLAAIDSFESEMLSLNPVRLASSFLPRILQRVDMLVRMVTCCVFFCLMGVLTFLPMITIAPILDSLLKLVGWPHQYLTNALFQKAVGRGFLYLAGVFYTEEGKAKGGYRTPLVVLFQHGSNLDGFLFLDSFPQFFKSIGKDDIYLMPYVGWLAYVIATLPIDRRHRNEAIKQLGRATRACASGTAVALSPEGTRSKTGQLMRFKKGPFYVQAESRASIAPVVIQGTFELWPPKYFFTCPGQVRMKYLPPIDPDSLPAKVGKNKEELSRFVRRQMFDAIEDLTVEASSGGKGRNPSAAPLTWFQRALNVVSMCLFWWVVRIVWVLVTSVSDARGVSRAALAGAFLSYTITVTASLYILYCKRPASL
;
A
#
# COMPACT_ATOMS: atom_id res chain seq x y z
N MET A 1 47.88 10.23 -43.90
CA MET A 1 48.37 9.81 -45.22
C MET A 1 47.20 9.22 -45.99
N ALA A 2 46.89 9.83 -47.12
CA ALA A 2 45.76 9.49 -47.98
C ALA A 2 46.06 8.26 -48.85
N LYS A 3 45.05 7.42 -49.11
CA LYS A 3 44.69 7.02 -50.47
C LYS A 3 43.28 6.44 -50.52
N LYS A 4 42.60 6.83 -51.59
CA LYS A 4 41.21 6.61 -52.00
C LYS A 4 41.26 5.91 -53.36
N GLN A 5 40.35 4.98 -53.64
CA GLN A 5 39.71 4.66 -54.95
C GLN A 5 38.77 3.46 -54.71
N GLU A 6 37.44 3.64 -54.79
CA GLU A 6 36.57 3.51 -56.00
C GLU A 6 36.49 2.06 -56.48
N ASP A 7 35.37 1.48 -56.95
CA ASP A 7 33.95 1.80 -57.05
C ASP A 7 33.34 0.51 -57.62
N ALA A 8 32.13 0.09 -57.23
CA ALA A 8 31.24 -0.72 -58.08
C ALA A 8 29.84 -0.82 -57.47
N ARG A 9 28.92 -0.05 -58.06
CA ARG A 9 27.47 -0.29 -58.05
C ARG A 9 27.11 -1.45 -58.98
N SER A 10 26.11 -2.24 -58.60
CA SER A 10 25.04 -2.65 -59.53
C SER A 10 23.89 -3.32 -58.77
N ASP A 11 22.73 -2.66 -58.80
CA ASP A 11 21.42 -3.17 -58.41
C ASP A 11 20.95 -4.30 -59.34
N ALA A 12 20.17 -5.24 -58.78
CA ALA A 12 19.24 -6.12 -59.51
C ALA A 12 18.18 -6.70 -58.53
N PRO A 13 17.00 -7.12 -59.03
CA PRO A 13 15.70 -6.72 -58.48
C PRO A 13 14.79 -7.88 -58.02
N GLY A 14 13.58 -7.51 -57.55
CA GLY A 14 12.22 -8.10 -57.75
C GLY A 14 12.02 -9.62 -57.93
N GLU A 15 10.87 -10.23 -57.67
CA GLU A 15 9.54 -9.85 -57.19
C GLU A 15 8.74 -11.18 -57.16
N THR A 16 7.46 -11.13 -56.73
CA THR A 16 6.38 -12.12 -56.94
C THR A 16 6.32 -13.30 -55.94
N SER A 17 5.39 -13.31 -54.98
CA SER A 17 3.92 -13.36 -55.02
C SER A 17 3.38 -14.76 -55.27
N ASP A 18 2.56 -15.26 -54.34
CA ASP A 18 1.48 -16.16 -54.73
C ASP A 18 0.22 -15.92 -53.89
N LYS A 19 -0.89 -15.77 -54.60
CA LYS A 19 -2.28 -15.57 -54.16
C LYS A 19 -3.13 -16.49 -55.03
N SER A 20 -4.05 -17.25 -54.43
CA SER A 20 -5.27 -17.81 -55.04
C SER A 20 -5.95 -18.71 -53.98
N ASN A 21 -7.27 -18.90 -53.84
CA ASN A 21 -8.52 -18.54 -54.51
C ASN A 21 -9.65 -18.73 -53.45
N LEU A 22 -10.62 -17.83 -53.26
CA LEU A 22 -11.96 -17.77 -53.89
C LEU A 22 -12.82 -19.06 -53.82
N SER A 23 -13.95 -19.02 -53.08
CA SER A 23 -15.29 -19.02 -53.70
C SER A 23 -16.47 -18.88 -52.70
N PRO A 24 -17.67 -18.49 -53.18
CA PRO A 24 -18.79 -17.94 -52.42
C PRO A 24 -19.95 -18.94 -52.22
N ASN A 25 -20.93 -18.62 -51.36
CA ASN A 25 -22.33 -19.05 -51.53
C ASN A 25 -23.28 -18.37 -50.52
N GLY A 26 -24.30 -17.70 -51.04
CA GLY A 26 -25.62 -17.54 -50.43
C GLY A 26 -26.67 -17.90 -51.47
N PRO A 27 -27.92 -18.22 -51.09
CA PRO A 27 -29.04 -17.46 -51.67
C PRO A 27 -30.26 -17.22 -50.75
N SER A 28 -30.90 -16.05 -50.97
CA SER A 28 -32.34 -15.70 -51.03
C SER A 28 -33.37 -16.19 -50.00
N SER A 29 -34.14 -15.28 -49.36
CA SER A 29 -35.49 -14.81 -49.80
C SER A 29 -36.31 -14.16 -48.65
N ASP A 30 -36.87 -12.98 -48.93
CA ASP A 30 -37.85 -12.09 -48.22
C ASP A 30 -39.17 -12.76 -47.73
N PRO A 31 -40.19 -12.05 -47.15
CA PRO A 31 -40.25 -10.79 -46.37
C PRO A 31 -41.18 -10.87 -45.12
N SER A 32 -41.05 -9.95 -44.15
CA SER A 32 -42.23 -9.46 -43.40
C SER A 32 -42.01 -8.04 -42.88
N ALA A 33 -42.52 -7.09 -43.65
CA ALA A 33 -42.72 -5.71 -43.22
C ALA A 33 -43.88 -5.64 -42.22
N ARG A 34 -43.69 -4.91 -41.12
CA ARG A 34 -44.78 -4.23 -40.43
C ARG A 34 -44.32 -2.81 -40.10
N GLU A 35 -45.03 -1.88 -40.72
CA GLU A 35 -44.94 -0.45 -40.60
C GLU A 35 -45.20 0.00 -39.16
N THR A 36 -44.46 1.01 -38.71
CA THR A 36 -45.02 2.12 -37.94
C THR A 36 -44.13 3.36 -38.05
N SER A 37 -44.55 4.27 -38.93
CA SER A 37 -44.50 5.73 -38.82
C SER A 37 -43.39 6.35 -37.97
N THR A 38 -42.31 6.81 -38.62
CA THR A 38 -41.43 7.86 -38.08
C THR A 38 -41.93 9.21 -38.58
N GLN A 39 -42.65 9.94 -37.71
CA GLN A 39 -42.85 11.38 -37.89
C GLN A 39 -41.60 12.12 -37.39
N SER A 40 -41.11 12.96 -38.29
CA SER A 40 -40.06 13.95 -38.11
C SER A 40 -40.31 14.88 -36.92
N LEU A 41 -39.30 15.07 -36.07
CA LEU A 41 -39.14 16.30 -35.29
C LEU A 41 -37.65 16.62 -35.16
N SER A 42 -37.29 17.72 -35.81
CA SER A 42 -36.04 18.47 -35.73
C SER A 42 -35.66 18.75 -34.28
N VAL A 43 -34.47 18.32 -33.86
CA VAL A 43 -33.89 18.69 -32.56
C VAL A 43 -33.00 19.91 -32.78
N ASP A 44 -33.48 21.03 -32.26
CA ASP A 44 -32.76 22.29 -32.06
C ASP A 44 -31.47 22.06 -31.28
N THR A 45 -30.37 22.58 -31.83
CA THR A 45 -29.08 22.70 -31.15
C THR A 45 -29.11 23.87 -30.17
N THR A 46 -29.41 23.59 -28.90
CA THR A 46 -28.99 24.43 -27.76
C THR A 46 -28.50 23.54 -26.61
N PRO A 47 -27.44 23.94 -25.88
CA PRO A 47 -26.83 23.07 -24.87
C PRO A 47 -27.71 23.02 -23.62
N SER A 48 -28.41 21.90 -23.40
CA SER A 48 -29.13 21.66 -22.15
C SER A 48 -28.13 21.44 -21.01
N SER A 49 -27.91 22.49 -20.24
CA SER A 49 -27.34 22.43 -18.90
C SER A 49 -28.26 21.63 -17.98
N SER A 50 -28.08 20.32 -17.89
CA SER A 50 -28.78 19.48 -16.90
C SER A 50 -27.90 18.36 -16.38
N THR A 51 -26.70 18.70 -15.91
CA THR A 51 -26.19 18.06 -14.70
C THR A 51 -26.92 18.73 -13.55
N ALA A 52 -28.06 18.17 -13.13
CA ALA A 52 -28.74 18.56 -11.91
C ALA A 52 -27.77 18.33 -10.75
N ALA A 53 -27.03 19.37 -10.39
CA ALA A 53 -26.39 19.45 -9.09
C ALA A 53 -27.52 19.29 -8.07
N LEU A 54 -27.43 18.24 -7.24
CA LEU A 54 -28.21 18.11 -6.00
C LEU A 54 -28.52 19.50 -5.44
N SER A 55 -29.79 19.79 -5.18
CA SER A 55 -30.16 21.09 -4.62
C SER A 55 -29.24 21.34 -3.42
N SER A 56 -28.46 22.42 -3.49
CA SER A 56 -27.34 22.63 -2.57
C SER A 56 -27.78 22.67 -1.09
N SER A 57 -29.09 22.75 -0.83
CA SER A 57 -29.75 22.66 0.46
C SER A 57 -29.84 21.23 1.00
N SER A 58 -30.32 20.25 0.23
CA SER A 58 -30.51 18.87 0.69
C SER A 58 -29.19 18.16 0.96
N ALA A 59 -28.20 18.33 0.07
CA ALA A 59 -26.84 17.81 0.28
C ALA A 59 -26.15 18.46 1.49
N LYS A 60 -26.40 19.75 1.77
CA LYS A 60 -25.89 20.42 2.98
C LYS A 60 -26.57 19.94 4.26
N LYS A 61 -27.91 19.80 4.27
CA LYS A 61 -28.65 19.25 5.41
C LYS A 61 -28.22 17.82 5.72
N PHE A 62 -28.05 17.01 4.68
CA PHE A 62 -27.55 15.63 4.80
C PHE A 62 -26.10 15.57 5.32
N SER A 63 -25.21 16.41 4.80
CA SER A 63 -23.83 16.54 5.30
C SER A 63 -23.79 16.95 6.77
N ALA A 64 -24.65 17.87 7.19
CA ALA A 64 -24.74 18.29 8.58
C ALA A 64 -25.21 17.14 9.48
N ARG A 65 -26.22 16.38 9.03
CA ARG A 65 -26.78 15.25 9.80
C ARG A 65 -25.80 14.08 9.94
N LEU A 66 -25.05 13.73 8.88
CA LEU A 66 -23.96 12.74 8.99
C LEU A 66 -22.80 13.22 9.86
N GLN A 67 -22.48 14.51 9.81
CA GLN A 67 -21.46 15.09 10.66
C GLN A 67 -21.88 15.04 12.14
N ASP A 68 -23.15 15.32 12.43
CA ASP A 68 -23.74 15.18 13.77
C ASP A 68 -23.67 13.74 14.27
N ILE A 69 -24.06 12.76 13.45
CA ILE A 69 -23.93 11.33 13.80
C ILE A 69 -22.46 10.96 14.08
N ARG A 70 -21.52 11.46 13.28
CA ARG A 70 -20.08 11.24 13.49
C ARG A 70 -19.62 11.79 14.84
N THR A 71 -20.06 12.99 15.22
CA THR A 71 -19.78 13.57 16.54
C THR A 71 -20.50 12.84 17.67
N SER A 72 -21.74 12.39 17.48
CA SER A 72 -22.51 11.66 18.49
C SER A 72 -21.91 10.28 18.75
N ALA A 73 -21.55 9.51 17.71
CA ALA A 73 -20.85 8.24 17.82
C ALA A 73 -19.49 8.36 18.54
N SER A 74 -18.84 9.53 18.48
CA SER A 74 -17.62 9.79 19.24
C SER A 74 -17.86 9.99 20.74
N LYS A 75 -19.09 10.36 21.13
CA LYS A 75 -19.55 10.63 22.51
C LYS A 75 -20.27 9.43 23.16
N VAL A 76 -20.77 8.47 22.37
CA VAL A 76 -21.36 7.22 22.89
C VAL A 76 -20.32 6.44 23.70
N GLN A 77 -20.78 5.79 24.78
CA GLN A 77 -20.12 4.93 25.77
C GLN A 77 -18.97 4.04 25.22
N PRO A 78 -18.06 3.43 26.02
CA PRO A 78 -16.84 2.81 25.50
C PRO A 78 -17.11 1.64 24.53
N LEU A 79 -17.24 1.98 23.25
CA LEU A 79 -17.25 1.07 22.11
C LEU A 79 -15.82 0.67 21.78
N THR A 80 -15.64 -0.56 21.31
CA THR A 80 -14.36 -1.00 20.75
C THR A 80 -14.03 -0.22 19.48
N ASN A 81 -12.75 -0.09 19.13
CA ASN A 81 -12.34 0.56 17.89
C ASN A 81 -12.93 -0.14 16.65
N ALA A 82 -13.14 -1.46 16.71
CA ALA A 82 -13.78 -2.24 15.65
C ALA A 82 -15.25 -1.87 15.45
N GLN A 83 -16.02 -1.78 16.53
CA GLN A 83 -17.39 -1.28 16.51
C GLN A 83 -17.44 0.13 15.92
N LYS A 84 -16.64 1.07 16.44
CA LYS A 84 -16.57 2.45 15.93
C LYS A 84 -16.30 2.49 14.42
N ARG A 85 -15.38 1.67 13.91
CA ARG A 85 -15.10 1.61 12.47
C ARG A 85 -16.29 1.08 11.67
N GLY A 86 -16.96 0.02 12.11
CA GLY A 86 -18.17 -0.48 11.45
C GLY A 86 -19.22 0.63 11.31
N PHE A 87 -19.40 1.45 12.35
CA PHE A 87 -20.32 2.59 12.31
C PHE A 87 -19.90 3.64 11.29
N TYR A 88 -18.67 4.15 11.42
CA TYR A 88 -18.20 5.17 10.48
C TYR A 88 -18.09 4.66 9.05
N PHE A 89 -17.89 3.36 8.85
CA PHE A 89 -17.85 2.71 7.55
C PHE A 89 -19.21 2.80 6.86
N LYS A 90 -20.30 2.40 7.53
CA LYS A 90 -21.68 2.56 7.04
C LYS A 90 -22.02 4.04 6.77
N ALA A 91 -21.59 4.96 7.63
CA ALA A 91 -21.79 6.39 7.42
C ALA A 91 -21.07 6.93 6.17
N GLU A 92 -19.85 6.46 5.89
CA GLU A 92 -19.10 6.84 4.68
C GLU A 92 -19.70 6.23 3.41
N MET A 93 -20.30 5.03 3.47
CA MET A 93 -21.09 4.46 2.35
C MET A 93 -22.24 5.38 1.95
N LEU A 94 -23.02 5.79 2.93
CA LEU A 94 -24.15 6.70 2.73
C LEU A 94 -23.68 8.03 2.16
N TRP A 95 -22.55 8.55 2.66
CA TRP A 95 -21.93 9.76 2.12
C TRP A 95 -21.49 9.60 0.66
N GLN A 96 -20.89 8.47 0.31
CA GLN A 96 -20.39 8.23 -1.03
C GLN A 96 -21.51 7.98 -2.04
N ALA A 97 -22.57 7.25 -1.64
CA ALA A 97 -23.80 7.11 -2.44
C ALA A 97 -24.41 8.47 -2.79
N VAL A 98 -24.37 9.44 -1.87
CA VAL A 98 -24.85 10.81 -2.12
C VAL A 98 -23.91 11.59 -3.04
N GLN A 99 -22.59 11.41 -2.92
CA GLN A 99 -21.64 12.09 -3.82
C GLN A 99 -21.70 11.57 -5.26
N ASP A 100 -22.02 10.29 -5.45
CA ASP A 100 -22.09 9.65 -6.76
C ASP A 100 -23.39 10.01 -7.53
N GLY A 101 -24.33 10.74 -6.89
CA GLY A 101 -25.46 11.41 -7.54
C GLY A 101 -26.62 10.48 -7.86
N LEU A 102 -27.51 10.25 -6.89
CA LEU A 102 -28.87 9.77 -7.15
C LEU A 102 -29.76 10.97 -7.52
N PRO A 103 -30.65 10.85 -8.53
CA PRO A 103 -31.62 11.90 -8.85
C PRO A 103 -32.49 12.20 -7.62
N ALA A 104 -32.71 13.48 -7.33
CA ALA A 104 -33.46 13.92 -6.15
C ALA A 104 -34.95 13.51 -6.17
N ASP A 105 -35.44 13.04 -7.32
CA ASP A 105 -36.82 12.61 -7.56
C ASP A 105 -36.93 11.08 -7.79
N ASP A 106 -35.86 10.32 -7.53
CA ASP A 106 -35.84 8.85 -7.66
C ASP A 106 -36.37 8.19 -6.36
N PRO A 107 -37.15 7.08 -6.43
CA PRO A 107 -37.63 6.34 -5.26
C PRO A 107 -36.53 5.84 -4.30
N ASP A 108 -35.27 5.91 -4.72
CA ASP A 108 -34.08 5.57 -3.93
C ASP A 108 -33.73 6.62 -2.84
N HIS A 109 -34.28 7.84 -2.88
CA HIS A 109 -34.02 8.85 -1.84
C HIS A 109 -34.61 8.47 -0.47
N ASP A 110 -35.84 7.96 -0.46
CA ASP A 110 -36.51 7.48 0.75
C ASP A 110 -35.87 6.19 1.29
N SER A 111 -35.35 5.33 0.39
CA SER A 111 -34.55 4.16 0.75
C SER A 111 -33.26 4.55 1.48
N LEU A 112 -32.60 5.62 1.03
CA LEU A 112 -31.41 6.16 1.70
C LEU A 112 -31.73 6.77 3.06
N LEU A 113 -32.85 7.50 3.18
CA LEU A 113 -33.35 8.04 4.46
C LEU A 113 -33.69 6.93 5.45
N ALA A 114 -34.36 5.87 4.99
CA ALA A 114 -34.63 4.69 5.79
C ALA A 114 -33.33 3.96 6.21
N ALA A 115 -32.32 3.91 5.35
CA ALA A 115 -31.01 3.36 5.68
C ALA A 115 -30.28 4.17 6.76
N ILE A 116 -30.44 5.51 6.76
CA ILE A 116 -29.88 6.40 7.80
C ILE A 116 -30.60 6.21 9.12
N ASP A 117 -31.93 6.16 9.12
CA ASP A 117 -32.71 5.99 10.35
C ASP A 117 -32.49 4.58 10.95
N SER A 118 -32.38 3.55 10.11
CA SER A 118 -31.96 2.20 10.52
C SER A 118 -30.56 2.20 11.14
N PHE A 119 -29.63 2.94 10.53
CA PHE A 119 -28.27 3.09 11.06
C PHE A 119 -28.23 3.81 12.42
N GLU A 120 -29.05 4.85 12.59
CA GLU A 120 -29.18 5.58 13.86
C GLU A 120 -29.76 4.70 14.98
N SER A 121 -30.76 3.87 14.65
CA SER A 121 -31.33 2.88 15.56
C SER A 121 -30.31 1.81 15.98
N GLU A 122 -29.54 1.27 15.03
CA GLU A 122 -28.47 0.31 15.30
C GLU A 122 -27.39 0.92 16.21
N MET A 123 -27.00 2.18 15.99
CA MET A 123 -26.05 2.90 16.82
C MET A 123 -26.53 3.05 18.27
N LEU A 124 -27.81 3.38 18.46
CA LEU A 124 -28.41 3.54 19.79
C LEU A 124 -28.60 2.21 20.53
N SER A 125 -28.65 1.09 19.80
CA SER A 125 -28.82 -0.26 20.36
C SER A 125 -27.54 -0.90 20.93
N LEU A 126 -26.38 -0.27 20.73
CA LEU A 126 -25.10 -0.86 21.15
C LEU A 126 -24.92 -0.81 22.66
N ASN A 127 -24.78 -1.99 23.25
CA ASN A 127 -24.45 -2.10 24.66
C ASN A 127 -22.97 -1.75 24.93
N PRO A 128 -22.68 -0.98 25.99
CA PRO A 128 -21.31 -0.70 26.41
C PRO A 128 -20.57 -1.98 26.80
N VAL A 129 -19.30 -2.08 26.38
CA VAL A 129 -18.43 -3.18 26.83
C VAL A 129 -17.95 -2.90 28.25
N ARG A 130 -18.31 -3.77 29.20
CA ARG A 130 -17.66 -3.80 30.52
C ARG A 130 -16.23 -4.27 30.36
N LEU A 131 -15.29 -3.33 30.32
CA LEU A 131 -13.85 -3.62 30.41
C LEU A 131 -13.49 -4.03 31.84
N ALA A 132 -13.91 -5.22 32.26
CA ALA A 132 -13.36 -5.88 33.43
C ALA A 132 -11.88 -6.14 33.14
N SER A 133 -11.00 -5.33 33.71
CA SER A 133 -9.57 -5.56 33.58
C SER A 133 -8.97 -5.60 34.98
N SER A 134 -8.66 -6.80 35.45
CA SER A 134 -7.76 -6.97 36.58
C SER A 134 -6.43 -6.26 36.28
N PHE A 135 -5.76 -5.78 37.33
CA PHE A 135 -4.52 -5.00 37.23
C PHE A 135 -3.35 -5.83 36.65
N LEU A 136 -3.29 -7.12 37.01
CA LEU A 136 -2.17 -8.01 36.69
C LEU A 136 -2.01 -8.30 35.18
N PRO A 137 -3.06 -8.64 34.40
CA PRO A 137 -2.93 -8.82 32.96
C PRO A 137 -2.43 -7.58 32.21
N ARG A 138 -2.77 -6.38 32.69
CA ARG A 138 -2.34 -5.12 32.08
C ARG A 138 -0.83 -4.89 32.23
N ILE A 139 -0.28 -5.22 33.40
CA ILE A 139 1.18 -5.14 33.63
C ILE A 139 1.91 -6.15 32.76
N LEU A 140 1.46 -7.41 32.77
CA LEU A 140 2.09 -8.46 31.97
C LEU A 140 2.11 -8.11 30.48
N GLN A 141 1.02 -7.55 29.95
CA GLN A 141 0.95 -7.09 28.56
C GLN A 141 1.94 -5.95 28.27
N ARG A 142 2.15 -5.01 29.22
CA ARG A 142 3.13 -3.92 29.06
C ARG A 142 4.56 -4.43 29.09
N VAL A 143 4.87 -5.37 29.99
CA VAL A 143 6.19 -6.00 30.07
C VAL A 143 6.47 -6.76 28.77
N ASP A 144 5.54 -7.61 28.34
CA ASP A 144 5.61 -8.34 27.07
C ASP A 144 5.81 -7.40 25.85
N MET A 145 5.05 -6.31 25.78
CA MET A 145 5.23 -5.27 24.76
C MET A 145 6.62 -4.65 24.81
N LEU A 146 7.14 -4.34 26.01
CA LEU A 146 8.46 -3.74 26.18
C LEU A 146 9.57 -4.71 25.73
N VAL A 147 9.48 -5.99 26.11
CA VAL A 147 10.45 -7.01 25.69
C VAL A 147 10.46 -7.16 24.18
N ARG A 148 9.29 -7.23 23.52
CA ARG A 148 9.21 -7.25 22.05
C ARG A 148 9.79 -5.99 21.40
N MET A 149 9.47 -4.82 21.95
CA MET A 149 9.98 -3.54 21.43
C MET A 149 11.51 -3.50 21.49
N VAL A 150 12.10 -3.82 22.64
CA VAL A 150 13.57 -3.87 22.80
C VAL A 150 14.18 -4.89 21.83
N THR A 151 13.56 -6.07 21.71
CA THR A 151 14.01 -7.12 20.78
C THR A 151 13.99 -6.63 19.33
N CYS A 152 12.92 -5.94 18.89
CA CYS A 152 12.83 -5.36 17.56
C CYS A 152 13.84 -4.22 17.34
N CYS A 153 14.10 -3.39 18.35
CA CYS A 153 15.14 -2.36 18.27
C CYS A 153 16.52 -2.98 18.08
N VAL A 154 16.87 -4.01 18.86
CA VAL A 154 18.14 -4.74 18.71
C VAL A 154 18.23 -5.40 17.34
N PHE A 155 17.13 -5.99 16.85
CA PHE A 155 17.05 -6.56 15.50
C PHE A 155 17.36 -5.53 14.42
N PHE A 156 16.75 -4.34 14.47
CA PHE A 156 17.03 -3.28 13.49
C PHE A 156 18.46 -2.76 13.59
N CYS A 157 19.00 -2.61 14.79
CA CYS A 157 20.41 -2.23 14.98
C CYS A 157 21.35 -3.26 14.34
N LEU A 158 21.17 -4.55 14.63
CA LEU A 158 22.01 -5.61 14.09
C LEU A 158 21.86 -5.75 12.57
N MET A 159 20.63 -5.74 12.06
CA MET A 159 20.39 -5.75 10.61
C MET A 159 21.05 -4.54 9.95
N GLY A 160 20.84 -3.33 10.49
CA GLY A 160 21.48 -2.12 9.98
C GLY A 160 23.01 -2.24 9.93
N VAL A 161 23.65 -2.64 11.03
CA VAL A 161 25.12 -2.72 11.09
C VAL A 161 25.68 -3.80 10.19
N LEU A 162 25.11 -5.01 10.25
CA LEU A 162 25.69 -6.19 9.59
C LEU A 162 25.42 -6.21 8.08
N THR A 163 24.31 -5.61 7.64
CA THR A 163 23.87 -5.74 6.24
C THR A 163 24.02 -4.47 5.42
N PHE A 164 24.10 -3.28 6.06
CA PHE A 164 24.14 -2.01 5.32
C PHE A 164 25.32 -1.91 4.35
N LEU A 165 26.55 -2.16 4.82
CA LEU A 165 27.74 -2.12 3.96
C LEU A 165 27.66 -3.16 2.82
N PRO A 166 27.44 -4.47 3.10
CA PRO A 166 27.24 -5.47 2.04
C PRO A 166 26.15 -5.09 1.02
N MET A 167 25.05 -4.51 1.47
CA MET A 167 23.96 -4.14 0.57
C MET A 167 24.30 -2.93 -0.31
N ILE A 168 25.21 -2.06 0.10
CA ILE A 168 25.65 -0.93 -0.74
C ILE A 168 26.78 -1.34 -1.68
N THR A 169 27.68 -2.23 -1.26
CA THR A 169 28.87 -2.58 -2.05
C THR A 169 28.68 -3.83 -2.88
N ILE A 170 28.11 -4.89 -2.31
CA ILE A 170 28.00 -6.22 -2.95
C ILE A 170 26.71 -6.34 -3.74
N ALA A 171 25.56 -5.90 -3.21
CA ALA A 171 24.28 -6.08 -3.88
C ALA A 171 24.23 -5.47 -5.30
N PRO A 172 24.74 -4.25 -5.57
CA PRO A 172 24.75 -3.71 -6.93
C PRO A 172 25.62 -4.52 -7.90
N ILE A 173 26.72 -5.10 -7.42
CA ILE A 173 27.59 -5.97 -8.21
C ILE A 173 26.84 -7.26 -8.54
N LEU A 174 26.22 -7.89 -7.53
CA LEU A 174 25.45 -9.12 -7.71
C LEU A 174 24.26 -8.91 -8.65
N ASP A 175 23.48 -7.85 -8.46
CA ASP A 175 22.35 -7.51 -9.32
C ASP A 175 22.81 -7.22 -10.77
N SER A 176 23.99 -6.60 -10.95
CA SER A 176 24.59 -6.39 -12.28
C SER A 176 25.02 -7.70 -12.94
N LEU A 177 25.61 -8.63 -12.18
CA LEU A 177 25.96 -9.96 -12.67
C LEU A 177 24.73 -10.78 -13.05
N LEU A 178 23.68 -10.75 -12.22
CA LEU A 178 22.40 -11.40 -12.52
C LEU A 178 21.79 -10.85 -13.82
N LYS A 179 21.89 -9.53 -14.03
CA LYS A 179 21.44 -8.89 -15.27
C LYS A 179 22.21 -9.36 -16.50
N LEU A 180 23.54 -9.56 -16.38
CA LEU A 180 24.37 -10.07 -17.48
C LEU A 180 23.99 -11.49 -17.89
N VAL A 181 23.58 -12.33 -16.94
CA VAL A 181 23.14 -13.72 -17.19
C VAL A 181 21.67 -13.78 -17.64
N GLY A 182 21.01 -12.63 -17.87
CA GLY A 182 19.64 -12.58 -18.36
C GLY A 182 18.58 -12.91 -17.29
N TRP A 183 18.93 -12.80 -16.01
CA TRP A 183 17.99 -13.07 -14.93
C TRP A 183 16.84 -12.04 -14.92
N PRO A 184 15.56 -12.48 -14.85
CA PRO A 184 14.41 -11.58 -15.00
C PRO A 184 14.20 -10.64 -13.81
N HIS A 185 14.66 -11.01 -12.61
CA HIS A 185 14.49 -10.20 -11.40
C HIS A 185 15.74 -9.34 -11.11
N GLN A 186 15.78 -8.15 -11.71
CA GLN A 186 16.92 -7.21 -11.64
C GLN A 186 17.26 -6.68 -10.22
N TYR A 187 16.45 -7.01 -9.20
CA TYR A 187 16.62 -6.58 -7.82
C TYR A 187 16.40 -7.72 -6.82
N LEU A 188 16.82 -8.95 -7.16
CA LEU A 188 16.60 -10.12 -6.33
C LEU A 188 17.17 -9.93 -4.91
N THR A 189 18.39 -9.39 -4.80
CA THR A 189 19.06 -9.18 -3.52
C THR A 189 18.25 -8.25 -2.62
N ASN A 190 17.78 -7.13 -3.18
CA ASN A 190 16.94 -6.18 -2.45
C ASN A 190 15.56 -6.76 -2.10
N ALA A 191 14.96 -7.57 -2.99
CA ALA A 191 13.68 -8.23 -2.71
C ALA A 191 13.78 -9.20 -1.53
N LEU A 192 14.84 -10.02 -1.51
CA LEU A 192 15.11 -10.96 -0.42
C LEU A 192 15.38 -10.21 0.88
N PHE A 193 16.14 -9.12 0.81
CA PHE A 193 16.42 -8.28 1.97
C PHE A 193 15.15 -7.62 2.53
N GLN A 194 14.29 -7.07 1.66
CA GLN A 194 12.99 -6.53 2.05
C GLN A 194 12.17 -7.58 2.81
N LYS A 195 12.06 -8.80 2.25
CA LYS A 195 11.36 -9.92 2.91
C LYS A 195 11.97 -10.27 4.26
N ALA A 196 13.30 -10.35 4.36
CA ALA A 196 13.98 -10.66 5.62
C ALA A 196 13.68 -9.62 6.71
N VAL A 197 13.73 -8.32 6.38
CA VAL A 197 13.42 -7.23 7.31
C VAL A 197 11.96 -7.28 7.73
N GLY A 198 11.02 -7.38 6.77
CA GLY A 198 9.59 -7.44 7.05
C GLY A 198 9.23 -8.65 7.92
N ARG A 199 9.65 -9.85 7.50
CA ARG A 199 9.37 -11.10 8.19
C ARG A 199 9.96 -11.15 9.59
N GLY A 200 11.23 -10.75 9.73
CA GLY A 200 11.91 -10.69 11.02
C GLY A 200 11.19 -9.76 12.00
N PHE A 201 10.83 -8.56 11.54
CA PHE A 201 10.06 -7.63 12.36
C PHE A 201 8.70 -8.21 12.78
N LEU A 202 7.92 -8.74 11.83
CA LEU A 202 6.57 -9.25 12.09
C LEU A 202 6.59 -10.42 13.10
N TYR A 203 7.51 -11.38 12.95
CA TYR A 203 7.64 -12.49 13.89
C TYR A 203 8.02 -12.02 15.29
N LEU A 204 9.01 -11.14 15.43
CA LEU A 204 9.44 -10.61 16.73
C LEU A 204 8.37 -9.73 17.38
N ALA A 205 7.62 -8.99 16.57
CA ALA A 205 6.47 -8.19 17.00
C ALA A 205 5.23 -9.03 17.37
N GLY A 206 5.23 -10.33 17.06
CA GLY A 206 4.07 -11.20 17.29
C GLY A 206 2.89 -10.86 16.38
N VAL A 207 3.16 -10.37 15.18
CA VAL A 207 2.16 -10.04 14.17
C VAL A 207 2.15 -11.13 13.11
N PHE A 208 1.01 -11.78 12.97
CA PHE A 208 0.77 -12.80 11.96
C PHE A 208 -0.24 -12.26 10.95
N TYR A 209 -0.20 -12.76 9.72
CA TYR A 209 -1.15 -12.31 8.72
C TYR A 209 -1.56 -13.41 7.76
N THR A 210 -2.74 -13.24 7.17
CA THR A 210 -3.22 -14.05 6.04
C THR A 210 -3.33 -13.17 4.81
N GLU A 211 -3.17 -13.78 3.64
CA GLU A 211 -3.21 -13.10 2.35
C GLU A 211 -4.23 -13.75 1.44
N GLU A 212 -4.96 -12.94 0.69
CA GLU A 212 -5.90 -13.37 -0.33
C GLU A 212 -5.63 -12.62 -1.63
N GLY A 213 -5.85 -13.28 -2.78
CA GLY A 213 -5.70 -12.67 -4.10
C GLY A 213 -4.27 -12.36 -4.55
N LYS A 214 -3.24 -12.71 -3.76
CA LYS A 214 -1.84 -12.44 -4.12
C LYS A 214 -1.43 -13.23 -5.38
N ALA A 215 -0.88 -12.54 -6.37
CA ALA A 215 -0.34 -13.18 -7.56
C ALA A 215 0.87 -14.08 -7.23
N LYS A 216 0.81 -15.37 -7.59
CA LYS A 216 1.85 -16.37 -7.30
C LYS A 216 3.18 -16.10 -8.00
N GLY A 217 3.15 -15.59 -9.24
CA GLY A 217 4.33 -15.27 -10.05
C GLY A 217 4.79 -13.82 -9.97
N GLY A 218 4.20 -13.02 -9.07
CA GLY A 218 4.35 -11.58 -9.08
C GLY A 218 3.43 -10.88 -10.09
N TYR A 219 3.62 -9.57 -10.20
CA TYR A 219 2.85 -8.63 -11.00
C TYR A 219 3.71 -8.07 -12.14
N ARG A 220 3.10 -7.86 -13.30
CA ARG A 220 3.74 -7.17 -14.43
C ARG A 220 4.12 -5.74 -14.02
N THR A 221 5.32 -5.31 -14.38
CA THR A 221 5.77 -3.92 -14.23
C THR A 221 5.78 -3.20 -15.58
N PRO A 222 5.68 -1.85 -15.61
CA PRO A 222 5.61 -0.91 -14.49
C PRO A 222 4.32 -1.02 -13.66
N LEU A 223 4.42 -0.88 -12.34
CA LEU A 223 3.30 -1.12 -11.40
C LEU A 223 3.23 -0.05 -10.31
N VAL A 224 2.03 0.46 -10.05
CA VAL A 224 1.73 1.30 -8.89
C VAL A 224 0.88 0.50 -7.91
N VAL A 225 1.41 0.24 -6.72
CA VAL A 225 0.69 -0.46 -5.64
C VAL A 225 0.05 0.58 -4.72
N LEU A 226 -1.27 0.54 -4.61
CA LEU A 226 -2.03 1.47 -3.76
C LEU A 226 -2.62 0.74 -2.56
N PHE A 227 -2.30 1.24 -1.37
CA PHE A 227 -2.74 0.62 -0.13
C PHE A 227 -3.25 1.63 0.89
N GLN A 228 -4.23 1.23 1.68
CA GLN A 228 -4.70 2.03 2.81
C GLN A 228 -3.57 2.17 3.84
N HIS A 229 -3.37 3.38 4.38
CA HIS A 229 -2.35 3.59 5.40
C HIS A 229 -2.99 3.85 6.77
N GLY A 230 -3.21 2.79 7.55
CA GLY A 230 -3.78 2.87 8.88
C GLY A 230 -2.74 2.84 10.00
N SER A 231 -1.56 2.27 9.76
CA SER A 231 -0.68 1.82 10.84
C SER A 231 0.80 2.00 10.53
N ASN A 232 1.63 1.92 11.56
CA ASN A 232 3.07 1.73 11.37
C ASN A 232 3.40 0.32 10.82
N LEU A 233 2.49 -0.67 10.99
CA LEU A 233 2.69 -2.04 10.51
C LEU A 233 2.61 -2.19 9.00
N ASP A 234 1.89 -1.31 8.31
CA ASP A 234 1.56 -1.48 6.89
C ASP A 234 2.84 -1.67 6.05
N GLY A 235 3.87 -0.86 6.31
CA GLY A 235 5.16 -0.98 5.61
C GLY A 235 5.84 -2.33 5.81
N PHE A 236 5.88 -2.83 7.06
CA PHE A 236 6.50 -4.12 7.37
C PHE A 236 5.74 -5.31 6.79
N LEU A 237 4.41 -5.22 6.72
CA LEU A 237 3.59 -6.19 6.02
C LEU A 237 3.91 -6.23 4.53
N PHE A 238 3.99 -5.08 3.86
CA PHE A 238 4.38 -5.04 2.44
C PHE A 238 5.77 -5.59 2.19
N LEU A 239 6.74 -5.32 3.07
CA LEU A 239 8.10 -5.82 2.94
C LEU A 239 8.16 -7.36 2.89
N ASP A 240 7.34 -8.05 3.69
CA ASP A 240 7.28 -9.52 3.69
C ASP A 240 6.32 -10.08 2.61
N SER A 241 5.12 -9.53 2.55
CA SER A 241 3.98 -10.06 1.80
C SER A 241 4.14 -9.90 0.29
N PHE A 242 4.65 -8.75 -0.17
CA PHE A 242 4.68 -8.42 -1.60
C PHE A 242 5.60 -9.39 -2.37
N PRO A 243 5.19 -9.88 -3.57
CA PRO A 243 5.89 -10.98 -4.22
C PRO A 243 7.19 -10.58 -4.92
N GLN A 244 7.47 -9.30 -5.10
CA GLN A 244 8.64 -8.80 -5.84
C GLN A 244 9.24 -7.55 -5.17
N PHE A 245 10.39 -7.09 -5.65
CA PHE A 245 10.97 -5.83 -5.22
C PHE A 245 10.06 -4.64 -5.56
N PHE A 246 9.93 -3.71 -4.62
CA PHE A 246 9.23 -2.46 -4.83
C PHE A 246 9.96 -1.31 -4.15
N LYS A 247 9.75 -0.08 -4.64
CA LYS A 247 10.16 1.13 -3.95
C LYS A 247 8.97 1.71 -3.20
N SER A 248 9.16 2.10 -1.95
CA SER A 248 8.10 2.74 -1.16
C SER A 248 8.34 4.25 -1.06
N ILE A 249 7.32 5.03 -0.72
CA ILE A 249 7.48 6.47 -0.45
C ILE A 249 7.34 6.72 1.06
N GLY A 250 8.43 7.15 1.69
CA GLY A 250 8.54 7.33 3.14
C GLY A 250 8.78 8.77 3.55
N LYS A 251 8.50 9.10 4.82
CA LYS A 251 8.79 10.44 5.37
C LYS A 251 10.31 10.65 5.45
N ASP A 252 10.76 11.83 5.06
CA ASP A 252 12.17 12.28 5.13
C ASP A 252 12.82 12.11 6.53
N ASP A 253 12.08 12.42 7.60
CA ASP A 253 12.59 12.30 8.98
C ASP A 253 13.05 10.88 9.34
N ILE A 254 12.56 9.83 8.66
CA ILE A 254 12.95 8.44 8.92
C ILE A 254 14.46 8.24 8.65
N TYR A 255 15.03 9.00 7.72
CA TYR A 255 16.45 8.90 7.35
C TYR A 255 17.39 9.51 8.39
N LEU A 256 16.87 10.31 9.33
CA LEU A 256 17.63 10.84 10.46
C LEU A 256 17.73 9.82 11.62
N MET A 257 16.92 8.76 11.60
CA MET A 257 16.95 7.72 12.63
C MET A 257 18.07 6.72 12.31
N PRO A 258 19.06 6.51 13.20
CA PRO A 258 20.09 5.50 13.01
C PRO A 258 19.48 4.11 12.79
N TYR A 259 20.11 3.30 11.94
CA TYR A 259 19.70 1.95 11.52
C TYR A 259 18.36 1.87 10.79
N VAL A 260 17.29 2.49 11.28
CA VAL A 260 16.00 2.56 10.59
C VAL A 260 16.15 3.33 9.28
N GLY A 261 16.85 4.46 9.28
CA GLY A 261 17.16 5.23 8.07
C GLY A 261 18.09 4.48 7.12
N TRP A 262 19.02 3.67 7.66
CA TRP A 262 19.94 2.85 6.88
C TRP A 262 19.19 1.73 6.15
N LEU A 263 18.27 1.07 6.86
CA LEU A 263 17.41 0.06 6.29
C LEU A 263 16.42 0.68 5.31
N ALA A 264 15.84 1.84 5.61
CA ALA A 264 14.99 2.60 4.69
C ALA A 264 15.71 2.93 3.37
N TYR A 265 17.01 3.24 3.44
CA TYR A 265 17.86 3.42 2.26
C TYR A 265 18.03 2.12 1.47
N VAL A 266 18.44 1.03 2.15
CA VAL A 266 18.72 -0.25 1.49
C VAL A 266 17.46 -0.89 0.89
N ILE A 267 16.32 -0.79 1.57
CA ILE A 267 15.02 -1.25 1.02
C ILE A 267 14.46 -0.29 -0.03
N ALA A 268 15.24 0.68 -0.51
CA ALA A 268 14.91 1.62 -1.57
C ALA A 268 13.62 2.43 -1.33
N THR A 269 13.43 2.88 -0.09
CA THR A 269 12.41 3.89 0.21
C THR A 269 12.84 5.21 -0.43
N LEU A 270 11.88 5.95 -0.99
CA LEU A 270 12.06 7.28 -1.56
C LEU A 270 11.58 8.31 -0.53
N PRO A 271 12.42 9.27 -0.09
CA PRO A 271 12.01 10.27 0.88
C PRO A 271 11.05 11.27 0.22
N ILE A 272 10.00 11.59 0.96
CA ILE A 272 9.07 12.66 0.64
C ILE A 272 8.92 13.64 1.80
N ASP A 273 9.10 14.93 1.51
CA ASP A 273 8.75 16.03 2.38
C ASP A 273 7.31 16.43 2.10
N ARG A 274 6.43 16.09 3.04
CA ARG A 274 4.99 16.37 2.94
C ARG A 274 4.62 17.78 3.41
N ARG A 275 5.57 18.52 4.01
CA ARG A 275 5.38 19.89 4.52
C ARG A 275 5.48 20.90 3.39
N HIS A 276 6.39 20.67 2.44
CA HIS A 276 6.62 21.56 1.31
C HIS A 276 6.08 20.97 0.01
N ARG A 277 4.97 21.53 -0.50
CA ARG A 277 4.27 21.03 -1.69
C ARG A 277 5.17 20.90 -2.93
N ASN A 278 6.03 21.88 -3.18
CA ASN A 278 6.90 21.88 -4.35
C ASN A 278 7.94 20.76 -4.29
N GLU A 279 8.52 20.53 -3.10
CA GLU A 279 9.44 19.41 -2.87
C GLU A 279 8.71 18.07 -3.02
N ALA A 280 7.51 17.93 -2.46
CA ALA A 280 6.69 16.72 -2.63
C ALA A 280 6.47 16.37 -4.11
N ILE A 281 6.18 17.37 -4.95
CA ILE A 281 5.98 17.18 -6.41
C ILE A 281 7.28 16.72 -7.08
N LYS A 282 8.40 17.40 -6.80
CA LYS A 282 9.73 17.04 -7.34
C LYS A 282 10.14 15.63 -6.94
N GLN A 283 9.90 15.26 -5.70
CA GLN A 283 10.23 13.94 -5.16
C GLN A 283 9.32 12.85 -5.71
N LEU A 284 8.04 13.16 -5.97
CA LEU A 284 7.12 12.27 -6.67
C LEU A 284 7.58 11.99 -8.11
N GLY A 285 8.22 12.97 -8.77
CA GLY A 285 8.87 12.76 -10.08
C GLY A 285 9.95 11.67 -10.06
N ARG A 286 10.65 11.47 -8.93
CA ARG A 286 11.59 10.34 -8.76
C ARG A 286 10.87 9.00 -8.74
N ALA A 287 9.71 8.94 -8.07
CA ALA A 287 8.86 7.75 -8.05
C ALA A 287 8.30 7.45 -9.45
N THR A 288 7.87 8.48 -10.20
CA THR A 288 7.45 8.33 -11.59
C THR A 288 8.54 7.74 -12.48
N ARG A 289 9.77 8.27 -12.43
CA ARG A 289 10.89 7.75 -13.23
C ARG A 289 11.24 6.31 -12.85
N ALA A 290 11.27 5.99 -11.56
CA ALA A 290 11.53 4.63 -11.10
C ALA A 290 10.43 3.64 -11.51
N CYS A 291 9.18 4.09 -11.53
CA CYS A 291 8.07 3.28 -12.01
C CYS A 291 8.20 3.05 -13.52
N ALA A 292 8.37 4.13 -14.30
CA ALA A 292 8.54 4.08 -15.75
C ALA A 292 9.75 3.23 -16.21
N SER A 293 10.79 3.11 -15.38
CA SER A 293 11.92 2.22 -15.63
C SER A 293 11.65 0.73 -15.33
N GLY A 294 10.38 0.34 -15.13
CA GLY A 294 9.98 -1.06 -14.93
C GLY A 294 10.00 -1.55 -13.48
N THR A 295 9.95 -0.65 -12.49
CA THR A 295 9.89 -1.04 -11.06
C THR A 295 8.47 -0.90 -10.50
N ALA A 296 8.12 -1.73 -9.51
CA ALA A 296 6.91 -1.51 -8.72
C ALA A 296 7.12 -0.37 -7.70
N VAL A 297 6.15 0.53 -7.58
CA VAL A 297 6.17 1.62 -6.59
C VAL A 297 4.94 1.50 -5.69
N ALA A 298 5.17 1.34 -4.39
CA ALA A 298 4.11 1.28 -3.40
C ALA A 298 3.92 2.63 -2.70
N LEU A 299 2.68 3.11 -2.67
CA LEU A 299 2.35 4.38 -2.07
C LEU A 299 0.92 4.41 -1.55
N SER A 300 0.73 5.10 -0.43
CA SER A 300 -0.60 5.33 0.12
C SER A 300 -1.26 6.52 -0.59
N PRO A 301 -2.42 6.32 -1.23
CA PRO A 301 -3.08 7.39 -1.97
C PRO A 301 -3.64 8.49 -1.06
N GLU A 302 -3.78 8.22 0.23
CA GLU A 302 -4.23 9.19 1.23
C GLU A 302 -3.12 10.19 1.61
N GLY A 303 -1.86 9.80 1.44
CA GLY A 303 -0.67 10.62 1.72
C GLY A 303 -0.40 10.88 3.21
N THR A 304 -1.16 10.28 4.13
CA THR A 304 -0.94 10.30 5.58
C THR A 304 -1.59 9.08 6.22
N ARG A 305 -1.18 8.72 7.43
CA ARG A 305 -1.83 7.66 8.20
C ARG A 305 -3.21 8.11 8.66
N SER A 306 -4.18 7.21 8.55
CA SER A 306 -5.53 7.39 9.07
C SER A 306 -5.51 7.45 10.60
N LYS A 307 -6.19 8.44 11.16
CA LYS A 307 -6.35 8.59 12.61
C LYS A 307 -7.48 7.73 13.18
N THR A 308 -8.30 7.17 12.29
CA THR A 308 -9.51 6.41 12.64
C THR A 308 -9.49 4.98 12.11
N GLY A 309 -8.48 4.62 11.30
CA GLY A 309 -8.41 3.34 10.60
C GLY A 309 -9.35 3.24 9.39
N GLN A 310 -9.99 4.34 9.00
CA GLN A 310 -10.84 4.43 7.80
C GLN A 310 -10.02 4.79 6.55
N LEU A 311 -10.54 4.40 5.39
CA LEU A 311 -10.01 4.78 4.09
C LEU A 311 -10.32 6.26 3.81
N MET A 312 -9.30 7.11 3.86
CA MET A 312 -9.46 8.55 3.62
C MET A 312 -9.61 8.86 2.12
N ARG A 313 -9.95 10.12 1.83
CA ARG A 313 -9.94 10.64 0.46
C ARG A 313 -8.55 10.54 -0.16
N PHE A 314 -8.52 10.09 -1.41
CA PHE A 314 -7.27 9.97 -2.16
C PHE A 314 -6.80 11.32 -2.71
N LYS A 315 -5.48 11.50 -2.70
CA LYS A 315 -4.78 12.61 -3.34
C LYS A 315 -4.48 12.26 -4.80
N LYS A 316 -4.28 13.29 -5.63
CA LYS A 316 -4.03 13.12 -7.07
C LYS A 316 -2.65 12.55 -7.41
N GLY A 317 -1.64 12.77 -6.55
CA GLY A 317 -0.24 12.37 -6.79
C GLY A 317 -0.04 10.93 -7.28
N PRO A 318 -0.54 9.90 -6.58
CA PRO A 318 -0.59 8.51 -7.05
C PRO A 318 -0.97 8.32 -8.52
N PHE A 319 -2.01 9.02 -8.95
CA PHE A 319 -2.58 8.91 -10.29
C PHE A 319 -1.81 9.75 -11.32
N TYR A 320 -1.01 10.73 -10.88
CA TYR A 320 0.03 11.31 -11.72
C TYR A 320 1.15 10.31 -11.98
N VAL A 321 1.67 9.63 -10.94
CA VAL A 321 2.71 8.60 -11.11
C VAL A 321 2.24 7.55 -12.11
N GLN A 322 1.03 7.04 -11.93
CA GLN A 322 0.46 6.03 -12.81
C GLN A 322 0.34 6.51 -14.27
N ALA A 323 -0.28 7.67 -14.49
CA ALA A 323 -0.52 8.17 -15.85
C ALA A 323 0.78 8.44 -16.62
N GLU A 324 1.78 9.02 -15.97
CA GLU A 324 3.07 9.35 -16.59
C GLU A 324 3.93 8.10 -16.84
N SER A 325 3.80 7.07 -16.01
CA SER A 325 4.54 5.80 -16.17
C SER A 325 3.79 4.76 -17.00
N ARG A 326 2.52 5.00 -17.34
CA ARG A 326 1.59 4.01 -17.92
C ARG A 326 1.59 2.68 -17.16
N ALA A 327 1.71 2.76 -15.84
CA ALA A 327 1.73 1.59 -14.97
C ALA A 327 0.34 1.01 -14.76
N SER A 328 0.26 -0.30 -14.54
CA SER A 328 -0.94 -0.92 -13.95
C SER A 328 -1.08 -0.49 -12.49
N ILE A 329 -2.31 -0.45 -11.96
CA ILE A 329 -2.57 -0.20 -10.54
C ILE A 329 -2.91 -1.52 -9.86
N ALA A 330 -2.20 -1.88 -8.79
CA ALA A 330 -2.58 -2.98 -7.90
C ALA A 330 -3.12 -2.43 -6.57
N PRO A 331 -4.45 -2.41 -6.37
CA PRO A 331 -5.04 -2.02 -5.10
C PRO A 331 -4.86 -3.14 -4.06
N VAL A 332 -4.56 -2.77 -2.82
CA VAL A 332 -4.37 -3.70 -1.70
C VAL A 332 -5.06 -3.14 -0.47
N VAL A 333 -5.91 -3.94 0.16
CA VAL A 333 -6.61 -3.58 1.39
C VAL A 333 -6.05 -4.38 2.56
N ILE A 334 -5.92 -3.71 3.70
CA ILE A 334 -5.35 -4.30 4.92
C ILE A 334 -6.33 -4.07 6.07
N GLN A 335 -6.67 -5.14 6.76
CA GLN A 335 -7.55 -5.11 7.92
C GLN A 335 -6.76 -5.62 9.15
N GLY A 336 -6.82 -4.90 10.27
CA GLY A 336 -6.21 -5.35 11.54
C GLY A 336 -5.06 -4.47 12.01
N THR A 337 -4.38 -3.80 11.09
CA THR A 337 -3.14 -3.09 11.42
C THR A 337 -3.35 -1.86 12.28
N PHE A 338 -4.47 -1.15 12.09
CA PHE A 338 -4.80 0.02 12.91
C PHE A 338 -5.06 -0.38 14.37
N GLU A 339 -5.61 -1.57 14.63
CA GLU A 339 -5.92 -2.04 15.99
C GLU A 339 -4.64 -2.45 16.72
N LEU A 340 -3.71 -3.04 15.96
CA LEU A 340 -2.45 -3.54 16.50
C LEU A 340 -1.44 -2.41 16.74
N TRP A 341 -1.30 -1.46 15.80
CA TRP A 341 -0.36 -0.33 15.96
C TRP A 341 -0.87 1.01 15.39
N PRO A 342 -1.87 1.62 16.05
CA PRO A 342 -2.40 2.90 15.60
C PRO A 342 -1.35 4.02 15.71
N PRO A 343 -1.51 5.13 14.97
CA PRO A 343 -0.66 6.30 15.12
C PRO A 343 -0.64 6.81 16.57
N LYS A 344 0.50 7.35 17.02
CA LYS A 344 0.78 7.83 18.40
C LYS A 344 1.02 6.74 19.46
N TYR A 345 0.79 5.47 19.15
CA TYR A 345 1.14 4.39 20.07
C TYR A 345 2.62 4.04 19.93
N PHE A 346 3.27 3.79 21.08
CA PHE A 346 4.70 3.52 21.15
C PHE A 346 5.11 2.25 20.39
N PHE A 347 4.34 1.17 20.52
CA PHE A 347 4.66 -0.11 19.89
C PHE A 347 3.39 -0.91 19.59
N THR A 348 3.54 -1.97 18.80
CA THR A 348 2.43 -2.83 18.37
C THR A 348 2.00 -3.84 19.43
N CYS A 349 0.70 -4.09 19.47
CA CYS A 349 0.14 -5.30 20.07
C CYS A 349 0.39 -6.51 19.15
N PRO A 350 0.52 -7.72 19.71
CA PRO A 350 0.59 -8.93 18.93
C PRO A 350 -0.83 -9.31 18.46
N GLY A 351 -0.94 -9.92 17.30
CA GLY A 351 -2.24 -10.31 16.76
C GLY A 351 -2.21 -10.72 15.30
N GLN A 352 -3.39 -10.89 14.74
CA GLN A 352 -3.57 -11.29 13.34
C GLN A 352 -4.00 -10.12 12.45
N VAL A 353 -3.55 -10.12 11.20
CA VAL A 353 -3.90 -9.13 10.17
C VAL A 353 -4.38 -9.86 8.91
N ARG A 354 -5.27 -9.25 8.13
CA ARG A 354 -5.65 -9.77 6.82
C ARG A 354 -5.25 -8.80 5.72
N MET A 355 -4.70 -9.34 4.65
CA MET A 355 -4.34 -8.61 3.44
C MET A 355 -5.09 -9.19 2.25
N LYS A 356 -5.79 -8.35 1.49
CA LYS A 356 -6.47 -8.75 0.25
C LYS A 356 -5.90 -7.93 -0.89
N TYR A 357 -5.31 -8.63 -1.85
CA TYR A 357 -4.82 -8.08 -3.10
C TYR A 357 -5.96 -8.10 -4.10
N LEU A 358 -6.30 -6.93 -4.65
CA LEU A 358 -7.32 -6.80 -5.68
C LEU A 358 -6.70 -7.06 -7.07
N PRO A 359 -7.50 -7.47 -8.07
CA PRO A 359 -7.04 -7.61 -9.44
C PRO A 359 -6.34 -6.32 -9.93
N PRO A 360 -5.16 -6.44 -10.57
CA PRO A 360 -4.50 -5.28 -11.17
C PRO A 360 -5.35 -4.64 -12.26
N ILE A 361 -5.39 -3.33 -12.27
CA ILE A 361 -6.10 -2.51 -13.26
C ILE A 361 -5.08 -2.09 -14.32
N ASP A 362 -5.25 -2.63 -15.53
CA ASP A 362 -4.42 -2.26 -16.68
C ASP A 362 -4.89 -0.90 -17.24
N PRO A 363 -4.00 0.09 -17.45
CA PRO A 363 -4.34 1.36 -18.09
C PRO A 363 -5.12 1.19 -19.40
N ASP A 364 -4.79 0.17 -20.19
CA ASP A 364 -5.42 -0.05 -21.51
C ASP A 364 -6.81 -0.69 -21.40
N SER A 365 -7.13 -1.29 -20.24
CA SER A 365 -8.45 -1.89 -19.95
C SER A 365 -9.45 -0.91 -19.32
N LEU A 366 -9.04 0.33 -19.06
CA LEU A 366 -9.88 1.31 -18.38
C LEU A 366 -10.97 1.85 -19.30
N PRO A 367 -12.19 2.10 -18.77
CA PRO A 367 -13.20 2.84 -19.51
C PRO A 367 -12.65 4.21 -19.96
N ALA A 368 -12.99 4.64 -21.18
CA ALA A 368 -12.39 5.82 -21.81
C ALA A 368 -12.48 7.12 -20.98
N LYS A 369 -13.55 7.29 -20.20
CA LYS A 369 -13.72 8.44 -19.28
C LYS A 369 -12.73 8.36 -18.09
N VAL A 370 -12.64 7.19 -17.46
CA VAL A 370 -11.77 6.90 -16.32
C VAL A 370 -10.29 7.01 -16.70
N GLY A 371 -9.90 6.46 -17.86
CA GLY A 371 -8.51 6.47 -18.33
C GLY A 371 -7.98 7.87 -18.66
N LYS A 372 -8.84 8.83 -19.00
CA LYS A 372 -8.46 10.21 -19.36
C LYS A 372 -8.46 11.17 -18.18
N ASN A 373 -9.16 10.84 -17.08
CA ASN A 373 -9.38 11.74 -15.96
C ASN A 373 -8.84 11.14 -14.65
N LYS A 374 -7.79 11.76 -14.08
CA LYS A 374 -7.10 11.29 -12.87
C LYS A 374 -8.04 11.25 -11.66
N GLU A 375 -8.99 12.17 -11.58
CA GLU A 375 -10.00 12.23 -10.52
C GLU A 375 -11.01 11.10 -10.63
N GLU A 376 -11.39 10.71 -11.85
CA GLU A 376 -12.26 9.56 -12.09
C GLU A 376 -11.54 8.25 -11.79
N LEU A 377 -10.29 8.09 -12.24
CA LEU A 377 -9.46 6.95 -11.86
C LEU A 377 -9.29 6.85 -10.35
N SER A 378 -9.08 7.99 -9.68
CA SER A 378 -9.02 8.03 -8.22
C SER A 378 -10.31 7.57 -7.55
N ARG A 379 -11.48 7.97 -8.07
CA ARG A 379 -12.78 7.53 -7.55
C ARG A 379 -13.02 6.04 -7.81
N PHE A 380 -12.70 5.57 -9.01
CA PHE A 380 -12.81 4.18 -9.43
C PHE A 380 -11.99 3.25 -8.53
N VAL A 381 -10.70 3.55 -8.31
CA VAL A 381 -9.85 2.74 -7.44
C VAL A 381 -10.29 2.82 -5.98
N ARG A 382 -10.68 4.01 -5.50
CA ARG A 382 -11.18 4.17 -4.14
C ARG A 382 -12.42 3.31 -3.91
N ARG A 383 -13.34 3.26 -4.88
CA ARG A 383 -14.55 2.44 -4.80
C ARG A 383 -14.22 0.96 -4.68
N GLN A 384 -13.35 0.42 -5.55
CA GLN A 384 -12.93 -0.98 -5.45
C GLN A 384 -12.28 -1.32 -4.11
N MET A 385 -11.38 -0.47 -3.62
CA MET A 385 -10.75 -0.67 -2.31
C MET A 385 -11.79 -0.59 -1.17
N PHE A 386 -12.77 0.29 -1.31
CA PHE A 386 -13.83 0.43 -0.33
C PHE A 386 -14.71 -0.83 -0.27
N ASP A 387 -15.20 -1.30 -1.42
CA ASP A 387 -16.03 -2.52 -1.52
C ASP A 387 -15.27 -3.74 -0.96
N ALA A 388 -13.97 -3.85 -1.24
CA ALA A 388 -13.15 -4.93 -0.69
C ALA A 388 -12.96 -4.86 0.84
N ILE A 389 -12.95 -3.66 1.44
CA ILE A 389 -12.93 -3.50 2.90
C ILE A 389 -14.29 -3.90 3.50
N GLU A 390 -15.38 -3.61 2.79
CA GLU A 390 -16.74 -4.03 3.17
C GLU A 390 -16.82 -5.55 3.27
N ASP A 391 -16.45 -6.24 2.18
CA ASP A 391 -16.44 -7.70 2.11
C ASP A 391 -15.71 -8.30 3.30
N LEU A 392 -14.49 -7.81 3.57
CA LEU A 392 -13.68 -8.29 4.69
C LEU A 392 -14.35 -8.03 6.04
N THR A 393 -15.08 -6.93 6.18
CA THR A 393 -15.80 -6.58 7.42
C THR A 393 -17.02 -7.46 7.62
N VAL A 394 -17.81 -7.70 6.57
CA VAL A 394 -18.99 -8.60 6.61
C VAL A 394 -18.55 -10.04 6.90
N GLU A 395 -17.48 -10.51 6.29
CA GLU A 395 -16.90 -11.83 6.56
C GLU A 395 -16.43 -11.99 8.01
N ALA A 396 -15.89 -10.92 8.61
CA ALA A 396 -15.46 -10.95 10.01
C ALA A 396 -16.66 -11.08 10.96
N SER A 397 -17.77 -10.41 10.65
CA SER A 397 -18.99 -10.40 11.47
C SER A 397 -19.82 -11.68 11.35
N SER A 398 -19.77 -12.36 10.19
CA SER A 398 -20.61 -13.55 9.90
C SER A 398 -20.09 -14.86 10.51
N GLY A 399 -18.96 -14.86 11.22
CA GLY A 399 -18.54 -15.96 12.10
C GLY A 399 -18.32 -17.33 11.43
N GLY A 400 -18.08 -17.37 10.11
CA GLY A 400 -17.92 -18.61 9.36
C GLY A 400 -16.83 -19.53 9.95
N LYS A 401 -17.18 -20.81 10.18
CA LYS A 401 -16.27 -21.87 10.66
C LYS A 401 -14.98 -21.89 9.82
N GLY A 402 -13.87 -21.39 10.38
CA GLY A 402 -12.52 -21.49 9.80
C GLY A 402 -11.79 -20.18 9.49
N ARG A 403 -12.37 -19.00 9.74
CA ARG A 403 -11.73 -17.71 9.39
C ARG A 403 -11.25 -16.94 10.62
N ASN A 404 -9.97 -16.56 10.65
CA ASN A 404 -9.40 -15.80 11.76
C ASN A 404 -9.86 -14.32 11.69
N PRO A 405 -10.42 -13.76 12.77
CA PRO A 405 -10.81 -12.36 12.81
C PRO A 405 -9.58 -11.46 12.66
N SER A 406 -9.74 -10.37 11.90
CA SER A 406 -8.75 -9.30 11.84
C SER A 406 -8.52 -8.69 13.23
N ALA A 407 -7.27 -8.49 13.61
CA ALA A 407 -6.83 -8.10 14.96
C ALA A 407 -7.22 -9.09 16.07
N ALA A 408 -7.48 -10.36 15.74
CA ALA A 408 -7.72 -11.39 16.74
C ALA A 408 -6.49 -11.59 17.64
N PRO A 409 -6.69 -11.91 18.93
CA PRO A 409 -5.61 -12.34 19.79
C PRO A 409 -4.92 -13.58 19.22
N LEU A 410 -3.61 -13.68 19.46
CA LEU A 410 -2.85 -14.85 19.05
C LEU A 410 -3.38 -16.14 19.71
N THR A 411 -3.42 -17.21 18.92
CA THR A 411 -3.59 -18.58 19.42
C THR A 411 -2.43 -18.96 20.34
N TRP A 412 -2.62 -19.95 21.23
CA TRP A 412 -1.54 -20.43 22.10
C TRP A 412 -0.31 -20.92 21.33
N PHE A 413 -0.53 -21.57 20.18
CA PHE A 413 0.55 -21.98 19.28
C PHE A 413 1.33 -20.78 18.73
N GLN A 414 0.65 -19.75 18.23
CA GLN A 414 1.29 -18.52 17.75
C GLN A 414 2.04 -17.78 18.86
N ARG A 415 1.51 -17.78 20.09
CA ARG A 415 2.20 -17.21 21.26
C ARG A 415 3.49 -17.97 21.57
N ALA A 416 3.42 -19.30 21.60
CA ALA A 416 4.60 -20.14 21.82
C ALA A 416 5.67 -19.90 20.74
N LEU A 417 5.27 -19.82 19.47
CA LEU A 417 6.18 -19.48 18.37
C LEU A 417 6.83 -18.11 18.54
N ASN A 418 6.07 -17.08 18.94
CA ASN A 418 6.63 -15.75 19.20
C ASN A 418 7.67 -15.80 20.33
N VAL A 419 7.38 -16.47 21.45
CA VAL A 419 8.34 -16.64 22.55
C VAL A 419 9.60 -17.37 22.09
N VAL A 420 9.46 -18.51 21.40
CA VAL A 420 10.59 -19.28 20.87
C VAL A 420 11.43 -18.44 19.91
N SER A 421 10.80 -17.66 19.03
CA SER A 421 11.51 -16.79 18.09
C SER A 421 12.34 -15.72 18.80
N MET A 422 11.83 -15.15 19.89
CA MET A 422 12.57 -14.18 20.70
C MET A 422 13.73 -14.85 21.43
N CYS A 423 13.54 -16.02 22.02
CA CYS A 423 14.62 -16.78 22.66
C CYS A 423 15.74 -17.13 21.68
N LEU A 424 15.39 -17.63 20.49
CA LEU A 424 16.35 -17.93 19.43
C LEU A 424 17.09 -16.68 18.96
N PHE A 425 16.38 -15.57 18.77
CA PHE A 425 17.00 -14.30 18.40
C PHE A 425 18.04 -13.87 19.45
N TRP A 426 17.67 -13.83 20.73
CA TRP A 426 18.59 -13.46 21.81
C TRP A 426 19.77 -14.42 21.96
N TRP A 427 19.58 -15.71 21.66
CA TRP A 427 20.67 -16.67 21.59
C TRP A 427 21.66 -16.33 20.47
N VAL A 428 21.19 -15.97 19.27
CA VAL A 428 22.04 -15.49 18.17
C VAL A 428 22.77 -14.19 18.55
N VAL A 429 22.07 -13.23 19.17
CA VAL A 429 22.70 -11.98 19.66
C VAL A 429 23.84 -12.30 20.62
N ARG A 430 23.65 -13.26 21.53
CA ARG A 430 24.70 -13.71 22.46
C ARG A 430 25.90 -14.29 21.72
N ILE A 431 25.69 -15.12 20.69
CA ILE A 431 26.78 -15.69 19.89
C ILE A 431 27.59 -14.58 19.21
N VAL A 432 26.91 -13.64 18.54
CA VAL A 432 27.56 -12.50 17.89
C VAL A 432 28.34 -11.67 18.91
N TRP A 433 27.76 -11.40 20.06
CA TRP A 433 28.42 -10.67 21.14
C TRP A 433 29.69 -11.38 21.62
N VAL A 434 29.62 -12.68 21.92
CA VAL A 434 30.78 -13.47 22.34
C VAL A 434 31.88 -13.41 21.29
N LEU A 435 31.53 -13.64 20.01
CA LEU A 435 32.49 -13.58 18.91
C LEU A 435 33.19 -12.22 18.81
N VAL A 436 32.43 -11.12 18.85
CA VAL A 436 32.98 -9.76 18.79
C VAL A 436 33.92 -9.50 19.96
N THR A 437 33.52 -9.88 21.18
CA THR A 437 34.36 -9.68 22.37
C THR A 437 35.61 -10.55 22.35
N SER A 438 35.53 -11.81 21.94
CA SER A 438 36.69 -12.70 21.84
C SER A 438 37.72 -12.19 20.82
N VAL A 439 37.26 -11.68 19.67
CA VAL A 439 38.15 -11.06 18.67
C VAL A 439 38.77 -9.77 19.22
N SER A 440 37.99 -8.95 19.93
CA SER A 440 38.49 -7.72 20.56
C SER A 440 39.57 -7.98 21.58
N ASP A 441 39.33 -8.94 22.49
CA ASP A 441 40.25 -9.31 23.56
C ASP A 441 41.54 -9.89 22.96
N ALA A 442 41.44 -10.74 21.92
CA ALA A 442 42.59 -11.27 21.20
C ALA A 442 43.42 -10.19 20.47
N ARG A 443 42.83 -9.03 20.18
CA ARG A 443 43.49 -7.89 19.54
C ARG A 443 43.89 -6.79 20.52
N GLY A 444 43.67 -6.99 21.83
CA GLY A 444 43.95 -5.98 22.86
C GLY A 444 43.09 -4.72 22.76
N VAL A 445 41.94 -4.79 22.09
CA VAL A 445 41.03 -3.64 21.93
C VAL A 445 40.10 -3.58 23.14
N SER A 446 40.08 -2.44 23.84
CA SER A 446 39.21 -2.24 24.99
C SER A 446 37.73 -2.12 24.57
N ARG A 447 36.82 -2.53 25.46
CA ARG A 447 35.36 -2.40 25.23
C ARG A 447 34.93 -0.93 25.00
N ALA A 448 35.60 0.02 25.65
CA ALA A 448 35.36 1.44 25.45
C ALA A 448 35.76 1.91 24.05
N ALA A 449 36.91 1.43 23.53
CA ALA A 449 37.36 1.73 22.18
C ALA A 449 36.38 1.17 21.12
N LEU A 450 35.92 -0.07 21.30
CA LEU A 450 34.88 -0.67 20.46
C LEU A 450 33.59 0.17 20.45
N ALA A 451 33.10 0.54 21.63
CA ALA A 451 31.88 1.34 21.76
C ALA A 451 32.03 2.72 21.10
N GLY A 452 33.18 3.37 21.28
CA GLY A 452 33.50 4.65 20.63
C GLY A 452 33.56 4.55 19.11
N ALA A 453 34.20 3.50 18.57
CA ALA A 453 34.26 3.25 17.13
C ALA A 453 32.86 3.01 16.54
N PHE A 454 32.04 2.21 17.22
CA PHE A 454 30.67 1.93 16.80
C PHE A 454 29.78 3.18 16.81
N LEU A 455 29.90 4.02 17.84
CA LEU A 455 29.18 5.29 17.94
C LEU A 455 29.60 6.25 16.82
N SER A 456 30.91 6.39 16.59
CA SER A 456 31.45 7.22 15.51
C SER A 456 30.93 6.77 14.13
N TYR A 457 31.05 5.47 13.82
CA TYR A 457 30.51 4.88 12.59
C TYR A 457 29.00 5.18 12.43
N THR A 458 28.23 5.02 13.51
CA THR A 458 26.79 5.24 13.50
C THR A 458 26.43 6.68 13.17
N ILE A 459 27.12 7.65 13.78
CA ILE A 459 26.90 9.08 13.55
C ILE A 459 27.29 9.43 12.11
N THR A 460 28.48 9.02 11.67
CA THR A 460 29.00 9.34 10.34
C THR A 460 28.09 8.80 9.24
N VAL A 461 27.75 7.51 9.27
CA VAL A 461 26.89 6.90 8.23
C VAL A 461 25.51 7.54 8.21
N THR A 462 24.90 7.79 9.37
CA THR A 462 23.57 8.42 9.44
C THR A 462 23.59 9.83 8.86
N ALA A 463 24.59 10.64 9.22
CA ALA A 463 24.74 12.00 8.69
C ALA A 463 25.00 11.99 7.17
N SER A 464 25.89 11.12 6.69
CA SER A 464 26.20 10.98 5.26
C SER A 464 24.97 10.58 4.45
N LEU A 465 24.18 9.60 4.90
CA LEU A 465 22.95 9.19 4.23
C LEU A 465 21.94 10.33 4.15
N TYR A 466 21.73 11.06 5.24
CA TYR A 466 20.82 12.18 5.25
C TYR A 466 21.21 13.25 4.21
N ILE A 467 22.50 13.59 4.13
CA ILE A 467 23.03 14.51 3.12
C ILE A 467 22.80 13.96 1.71
N LEU A 468 23.17 12.70 1.47
CA LEU A 468 23.06 12.08 0.14
C LEU A 468 21.63 11.96 -0.37
N TYR A 469 20.63 11.76 0.50
CA TYR A 469 19.25 11.44 0.07
C TYR A 469 18.27 12.61 0.18
N CYS A 470 18.42 13.44 1.21
CA CYS A 470 17.53 14.58 1.42
C CYS A 470 18.02 15.85 0.71
N LYS A 471 19.34 15.98 0.45
CA LYS A 471 19.92 17.13 -0.26
C LYS A 471 20.37 16.85 -1.70
N ARG A 472 20.21 15.63 -2.23
CA ARG A 472 20.53 15.34 -3.64
C ARG A 472 19.61 16.12 -4.59
N PRO A 473 20.15 16.83 -5.59
CA PRO A 473 19.32 17.37 -6.67
C PRO A 473 18.66 16.23 -7.44
N ALA A 474 17.42 16.44 -7.89
CA ALA A 474 16.56 15.41 -8.50
C ALA A 474 17.00 14.97 -9.91
N SER A 475 18.14 15.45 -10.41
CA SER A 475 18.70 15.17 -11.74
C SER A 475 19.63 13.94 -11.78
N LEU A 476 19.91 13.32 -10.63
CA LEU A 476 20.62 12.04 -10.46
C LEU A 476 19.68 11.03 -9.81
#